data_AF-A0AAD7UC75-F1
#
_entry.id   AF-A0AAD7UC75-F1
#
_cell.length_a   1.000
_cell.length_b   1.000
_cell.length_c   1.000
_cell.angle_alpha   90.00
_cell.angle_beta   90.00
_cell.angle_gamma   90.00
#
_symmetry.space_group_name_H-M   'P 1'
#
loop_
_entity.id
_entity.type
_entity.pdbx_description
1 polymer ?
#
loop_
_entity_poly.entity_id
_entity_poly.type
_entity_poly.pdbx_seq_one_letter_code
_entity_poly.pdbx_strand_id
1 'polypeptide(L)'
;MAIKGLNDIASDDDPANGDASGIPLSGREMPVDGEQMPREFHGIYHEKQIGSLCAVHAMNNLVQRQEFDEIELASVAHELDAAEAAFLDGSRLTGEDSSGNVRADGFFSVQVIVSALQRFGLECAPATSVSDPARERGFIFNRREHWFALRRIGSEWFDLNSMFAAPKHMSYADLALFFDTHAHQGYSIFVVRGPYPATPLETQPAALRAAVDFCKLAAGASRDDGSSKPRPDASFAAFSGTGQRLQGPAVDPDLAAAAQADPDLAAAIAMSLSDASAPRRDAKDDADEIRRKRLARFG
;
A
#
# COMPACT_ATOMS: atom_id res chain seq x y z
N MET A 1 -28.38 -56.45 -44.14
CA MET A 1 -27.16 -55.83 -43.58
C MET A 1 -26.85 -56.52 -42.25
N ALA A 2 -25.57 -56.81 -42.04
CA ALA A 2 -24.94 -57.66 -41.02
C ALA A 2 -25.52 -57.51 -39.59
N ILE A 3 -25.92 -58.59 -38.88
CA ILE A 3 -25.12 -59.48 -37.97
C ILE A 3 -24.14 -58.70 -37.07
N LYS A 4 -24.03 -58.87 -35.76
CA LYS A 4 -24.47 -59.87 -34.78
C LYS A 4 -24.28 -59.22 -33.39
N GLY A 5 -25.23 -59.37 -32.47
CA GLY A 5 -24.95 -59.28 -31.03
C GLY A 5 -24.83 -60.69 -30.46
N LEU A 6 -24.05 -60.87 -29.41
CA LEU A 6 -24.37 -61.74 -28.26
C LEU A 6 -23.19 -61.76 -27.26
N ASN A 7 -23.57 -61.64 -25.98
CA ASN A 7 -22.97 -62.26 -24.80
C ASN A 7 -21.60 -61.76 -24.33
N ASP A 8 -21.33 -61.62 -23.04
CA ASP A 8 -22.08 -61.82 -21.79
C ASP A 8 -21.09 -61.46 -20.66
N ILE A 9 -21.61 -61.48 -19.42
CA ILE A 9 -20.88 -61.74 -18.17
C ILE A 9 -20.51 -60.50 -17.34
N ALA A 10 -21.44 -60.28 -16.40
CA ALA A 10 -21.30 -59.70 -15.07
C ALA A 10 -19.95 -59.90 -14.39
N SER A 11 -19.57 -58.93 -13.55
CA SER A 11 -19.01 -59.16 -12.22
C SER A 11 -19.24 -57.91 -11.37
N ASP A 12 -19.97 -58.09 -10.27
CA ASP A 12 -19.98 -57.21 -9.10
C ASP A 12 -18.55 -56.96 -8.61
N ASP A 13 -18.28 -55.74 -8.11
CA ASP A 13 -17.51 -55.52 -6.87
C ASP A 13 -17.41 -54.02 -6.59
N ASP A 14 -18.10 -53.57 -5.54
CA ASP A 14 -17.80 -52.32 -4.82
C ASP A 14 -17.07 -52.75 -3.55
N PRO A 15 -15.88 -52.22 -3.22
CA PRO A 15 -15.88 -51.20 -2.17
C PRO A 15 -14.73 -50.17 -2.22
N ALA A 16 -15.07 -48.94 -1.82
CA ALA A 16 -14.32 -48.05 -0.90
C ALA A 16 -12.77 -47.94 -0.96
N ASN A 17 -12.34 -46.69 -1.19
CA ASN A 17 -11.32 -45.92 -0.44
C ASN A 17 -9.81 -46.18 -0.70
N GLY A 18 -9.07 -45.12 -1.07
CA GLY A 18 -7.60 -45.09 -1.02
C GLY A 18 -6.91 -44.08 -1.95
N ASP A 19 -6.70 -42.85 -1.46
CA ASP A 19 -5.41 -42.14 -1.31
C ASP A 19 -4.33 -42.10 -2.44
N ALA A 20 -3.67 -40.92 -2.52
CA ALA A 20 -2.35 -40.60 -3.08
C ALA A 20 -2.13 -40.42 -4.59
N SER A 21 -2.09 -39.13 -4.95
CA SER A 21 -0.93 -38.44 -5.55
C SER A 21 -0.20 -39.09 -6.74
N GLY A 22 -0.34 -38.46 -7.90
CA GLY A 22 0.60 -38.62 -9.00
C GLY A 22 0.26 -37.78 -10.22
N ILE A 23 0.80 -36.56 -10.29
CA ILE A 23 1.03 -35.90 -11.59
C ILE A 23 2.52 -35.50 -11.64
N PRO A 24 3.30 -36.01 -12.63
CA PRO A 24 4.68 -35.63 -12.84
C PRO A 24 4.82 -34.46 -13.84
N LEU A 25 6.09 -34.11 -14.13
CA LEU A 25 6.63 -33.33 -15.27
C LEU A 25 6.95 -31.86 -14.92
N SER A 26 8.22 -31.52 -14.71
CA SER A 26 9.30 -31.25 -15.67
C SER A 26 9.10 -29.94 -16.45
N GLY A 27 10.13 -29.09 -16.43
CA GLY A 27 10.21 -27.91 -17.29
C GLY A 27 9.96 -26.64 -16.52
N ARG A 28 11.05 -25.96 -16.14
CA ARG A 28 11.03 -24.65 -15.49
C ARG A 28 10.68 -23.60 -16.56
N GLU A 29 9.42 -23.54 -16.96
CA GLU A 29 8.88 -22.45 -17.77
C GLU A 29 8.71 -21.21 -16.90
N MET A 30 9.20 -20.08 -17.43
CA MET A 30 8.95 -18.76 -16.86
C MET A 30 7.42 -18.52 -16.84
N PRO A 31 6.83 -18.00 -15.75
CA PRO A 31 5.39 -17.77 -15.69
C PRO A 31 4.95 -16.81 -16.78
N VAL A 32 4.09 -17.29 -17.67
CA VAL A 32 3.31 -16.47 -18.61
C VAL A 32 2.29 -15.68 -17.79
N ASP A 33 2.07 -14.43 -18.16
CA ASP A 33 1.17 -13.47 -17.49
C ASP A 33 -0.05 -14.10 -16.79
N GLY A 34 -0.31 -13.69 -15.55
CA GLY A 34 -1.55 -14.01 -14.84
C GLY A 34 -1.45 -15.05 -13.73
N GLU A 35 -0.56 -14.87 -12.75
CA GLU A 35 -0.90 -15.35 -11.40
C GLU A 35 -2.12 -14.56 -10.91
N GLN A 36 -3.32 -15.08 -11.20
CA GLN A 36 -4.51 -14.71 -10.46
C GLN A 36 -4.31 -15.23 -9.04
N MET A 37 -3.67 -14.42 -8.19
CA MET A 37 -3.75 -14.62 -6.75
C MET A 37 -5.22 -14.73 -6.36
N PRO A 38 -5.60 -15.57 -5.38
CA PRO A 38 -7.00 -15.78 -5.03
C PRO A 38 -7.72 -14.44 -4.87
N ARG A 39 -8.60 -14.13 -5.82
CA ARG A 39 -9.16 -12.79 -6.08
C ARG A 39 -10.20 -12.34 -5.05
N GLU A 40 -10.12 -12.89 -3.85
CA GLU A 40 -11.01 -12.60 -2.74
C GLU A 40 -10.18 -12.61 -1.44
N PHE A 41 -9.65 -11.44 -1.08
CA PHE A 41 -9.16 -11.19 0.27
C PHE A 41 -10.38 -11.19 1.21
N HIS A 42 -10.86 -12.38 1.57
CA HIS A 42 -12.11 -12.55 2.35
C HIS A 42 -13.31 -11.83 1.71
N GLY A 43 -13.45 -11.93 0.38
CA GLY A 43 -14.49 -11.27 -0.40
C GLY A 43 -14.19 -9.83 -0.85
N ILE A 44 -13.03 -9.26 -0.49
CA ILE A 44 -12.55 -7.99 -1.03
C ILE A 44 -11.73 -8.27 -2.28
N TYR A 45 -12.07 -7.57 -3.36
CA TYR A 45 -11.30 -7.61 -4.59
C TYR A 45 -10.07 -6.72 -4.49
N HIS A 46 -8.89 -7.28 -4.75
CA HIS A 46 -7.62 -6.54 -4.70
C HIS A 46 -6.63 -7.08 -5.74
N GLU A 47 -6.40 -6.29 -6.78
CA GLU A 47 -5.34 -6.48 -7.76
C GLU A 47 -4.06 -5.77 -7.30
N LYS A 48 -2.97 -6.55 -7.28
CA LYS A 48 -1.63 -5.99 -7.13
C LYS A 48 -1.13 -5.45 -8.46
N GLN A 49 -0.34 -4.38 -8.38
CA GLN A 49 0.26 -3.85 -9.59
C GLN A 49 1.37 -4.74 -10.12
N ILE A 50 1.39 -4.87 -11.43
CA ILE A 50 2.48 -5.47 -12.19
C ILE A 50 3.02 -4.38 -13.13
N GLY A 51 4.32 -4.09 -13.03
CA GLY A 51 4.93 -2.97 -13.76
C GLY A 51 4.38 -1.61 -13.31
N SER A 52 4.17 -0.70 -14.26
CA SER A 52 3.71 0.68 -14.02
C SER A 52 2.21 0.89 -14.21
N LEU A 53 1.42 -0.17 -14.42
CA LEU A 53 -0.02 -0.12 -14.73
C LEU A 53 -0.90 0.20 -13.51
N CYS A 54 -0.42 1.08 -12.63
CA CYS A 54 -1.10 1.44 -11.39
C CYS A 54 -2.51 2.02 -11.62
N ALA A 55 -2.74 2.73 -12.74
CA ALA A 55 -4.05 3.29 -13.06
C ALA A 55 -5.12 2.20 -13.31
N VAL A 56 -4.78 1.15 -14.06
CA VAL A 56 -5.68 0.01 -14.35
C VAL A 56 -6.09 -0.65 -13.04
N HIS A 57 -5.09 -1.02 -12.22
CA HIS A 57 -5.34 -1.70 -10.95
C HIS A 57 -6.08 -0.81 -9.95
N ALA A 58 -5.80 0.49 -9.91
CA ALA A 58 -6.55 1.43 -9.07
C ALA A 58 -8.04 1.46 -9.46
N MET A 59 -8.36 1.51 -10.75
CA MET A 59 -9.75 1.51 -11.21
C MET A 59 -10.45 0.18 -10.96
N ASN A 60 -9.79 -0.96 -11.23
CA ASN A 60 -10.34 -2.29 -10.93
C ASN A 60 -10.58 -2.50 -9.44
N ASN A 61 -9.63 -2.10 -8.61
CA ASN A 61 -9.78 -2.12 -7.15
C ASN A 61 -10.94 -1.21 -6.70
N LEU A 62 -11.12 -0.05 -7.34
CA LEU A 62 -12.22 0.85 -7.02
C LEU A 62 -13.60 0.23 -7.35
N VAL A 63 -13.75 -0.45 -8.49
CA VAL A 63 -15.01 -1.11 -8.89
C VAL A 63 -15.19 -2.51 -8.33
N GLN A 64 -14.17 -3.01 -7.61
CA GLN A 64 -14.14 -4.31 -6.95
C GLN A 64 -14.31 -5.51 -7.91
N ARG A 65 -13.81 -5.38 -9.15
CA ARG A 65 -13.75 -6.45 -10.15
C ARG A 65 -12.75 -6.10 -11.26
N GLN A 66 -12.35 -7.10 -12.05
CA GLN A 66 -11.60 -6.86 -13.28
C GLN A 66 -12.55 -6.31 -14.34
N GLU A 67 -12.51 -5.01 -14.57
CA GLU A 67 -13.33 -4.34 -15.59
C GLU A 67 -12.46 -3.67 -16.64
N PHE A 68 -11.41 -2.98 -16.20
CA PHE A 68 -10.52 -2.20 -17.04
C PHE A 68 -9.27 -3.01 -17.38
N ASP A 69 -8.80 -2.86 -18.62
CA ASP A 69 -7.51 -3.38 -19.06
C ASP A 69 -6.63 -2.27 -19.68
N GLU A 70 -5.35 -2.60 -19.90
CA GLU A 70 -4.38 -1.67 -20.48
C GLU A 70 -4.75 -1.25 -21.92
N ILE A 71 -5.29 -2.19 -22.71
CA ILE A 71 -5.57 -1.99 -24.13
C ILE A 71 -6.71 -1.00 -24.31
N GLU A 72 -7.78 -1.15 -23.53
CA GLU A 72 -8.93 -0.25 -23.49
C GLU A 72 -8.52 1.15 -23.05
N LEU A 73 -7.71 1.27 -21.99
CA LEU A 73 -7.22 2.58 -21.54
C LEU A 73 -6.31 3.23 -22.59
N ALA A 74 -5.47 2.45 -23.28
CA ALA A 74 -4.65 2.95 -24.37
C ALA A 74 -5.51 3.44 -25.55
N SER A 75 -6.58 2.73 -25.88
CA SER A 75 -7.55 3.19 -26.90
C SER A 75 -8.19 4.52 -26.50
N VAL A 76 -8.63 4.64 -25.24
CA VAL A 76 -9.21 5.90 -24.71
C VAL A 76 -8.19 7.04 -24.83
N ALA A 77 -6.92 6.79 -24.53
CA ALA A 77 -5.87 7.79 -24.65
C ALA A 77 -5.64 8.24 -26.09
N HIS A 78 -5.53 7.30 -27.04
CA HIS A 78 -5.37 7.63 -28.45
C HIS A 78 -6.57 8.40 -29.02
N GLU A 79 -7.79 8.09 -28.57
CA GLU A 79 -8.98 8.85 -28.94
C GLU A 79 -8.93 10.29 -28.39
N LEU A 80 -8.46 10.49 -27.16
CA LEU A 80 -8.27 11.82 -26.58
C LEU A 80 -7.18 12.59 -27.34
N ASP A 81 -6.04 11.97 -27.63
CA ASP A 81 -4.96 12.57 -28.43
C ASP A 81 -5.47 13.00 -29.81
N ALA A 82 -6.26 12.15 -30.47
CA ALA A 82 -6.86 12.46 -31.76
C ALA A 82 -7.88 13.60 -31.69
N ALA A 83 -8.68 13.67 -30.62
CA ALA A 83 -9.63 14.76 -30.39
C ALA A 83 -8.92 16.10 -30.09
N GLU A 84 -7.85 16.07 -29.29
CA GLU A 84 -7.00 17.22 -29.01
C GLU A 84 -6.32 17.72 -30.29
N ALA A 85 -5.77 16.81 -31.11
CA ALA A 85 -5.17 17.15 -32.39
C ALA A 85 -6.19 17.76 -33.37
N ALA A 86 -7.40 17.21 -33.46
CA ALA A 86 -8.47 17.72 -34.32
C ALA A 86 -8.95 19.12 -33.88
N PHE A 87 -8.97 19.40 -32.58
CA PHE A 87 -9.31 20.73 -32.05
C PHE A 87 -8.20 21.76 -32.32
N LEU A 88 -6.94 21.33 -32.31
CA LEU A 88 -5.76 22.17 -32.49
C LEU A 88 -5.40 22.45 -33.97
N ASP A 89 -6.03 21.79 -34.94
CA ASP A 89 -5.80 21.98 -36.39
C ASP A 89 -6.17 23.40 -36.92
N GLY A 90 -6.66 24.30 -36.05
CA GLY A 90 -6.78 25.74 -36.32
C GLY A 90 -5.54 26.58 -35.96
N SER A 91 -4.59 26.03 -35.20
CA SER A 91 -3.37 26.71 -34.76
C SER A 91 -2.21 25.73 -34.81
N ARG A 92 -1.57 25.60 -35.98
CA ARG A 92 -0.38 24.77 -36.22
C ARG A 92 0.75 25.11 -35.24
N LEU A 93 0.80 24.41 -34.11
CA LEU A 93 2.05 24.15 -33.41
C LEU A 93 2.56 22.81 -33.90
N THR A 94 3.40 22.88 -34.93
CA THR A 94 4.22 21.78 -35.39
C THR A 94 5.34 21.55 -34.39
N GLY A 95 5.37 20.41 -33.72
CA GLY A 95 6.56 19.93 -33.01
C GLY A 95 6.21 19.34 -31.65
N GLU A 96 6.47 18.04 -31.51
CA GLU A 96 6.89 17.28 -30.31
C GLU A 96 6.12 17.41 -28.97
N ASP A 97 5.18 18.34 -28.86
CA ASP A 97 4.34 18.63 -27.68
C ASP A 97 2.89 18.15 -27.90
N SER A 98 2.67 17.12 -28.73
CA SER A 98 1.40 16.38 -28.69
C SER A 98 1.31 15.77 -27.30
N SER A 99 0.38 16.26 -26.48
CA SER A 99 0.07 15.71 -25.17
C SER A 99 -0.04 14.20 -25.30
N GLY A 100 0.93 13.48 -24.74
CA GLY A 100 0.92 12.01 -24.77
C GLY A 100 0.05 11.55 -23.61
N ASN A 101 -1.24 11.32 -23.85
CA ASN A 101 -2.14 10.84 -22.80
C ASN A 101 -1.75 9.43 -22.28
N VAL A 102 -0.94 8.69 -23.06
CA VAL A 102 -0.26 7.45 -22.67
C VAL A 102 1.24 7.55 -22.95
N ARG A 103 2.03 7.09 -21.99
CA ARG A 103 3.48 6.94 -22.13
C ARG A 103 3.85 5.46 -22.32
N ALA A 104 4.95 5.20 -23.04
CA ALA A 104 5.42 3.85 -23.38
C ALA A 104 5.82 2.97 -22.17
N ASP A 105 5.94 3.57 -21.00
CA ASP A 105 6.20 2.94 -19.71
C ASP A 105 4.92 2.56 -18.94
N GLY A 106 3.73 2.82 -19.48
CA GLY A 106 2.44 2.41 -18.92
C GLY A 106 1.76 3.46 -18.02
N PHE A 107 2.19 4.73 -18.09
CA PHE A 107 1.51 5.83 -17.39
C PHE A 107 0.36 6.39 -18.21
N PHE A 108 -0.76 6.60 -17.53
CA PHE A 108 -1.98 7.20 -18.07
C PHE A 108 -2.20 8.59 -17.47
N SER A 109 -2.61 9.54 -18.30
CA SER A 109 -2.99 10.88 -17.85
C SER A 109 -4.28 10.85 -17.02
N VAL A 110 -4.51 11.91 -16.24
CA VAL A 110 -5.75 12.09 -15.47
C VAL A 110 -6.97 12.06 -16.38
N GLN A 111 -6.88 12.65 -17.58
CA GLN A 111 -7.98 12.73 -18.53
C GLN A 111 -8.42 11.33 -19.00
N VAL A 112 -7.46 10.43 -19.27
CA VAL A 112 -7.78 9.03 -19.63
C VAL A 112 -8.59 8.34 -18.55
N ILE A 113 -8.16 8.48 -17.29
CA ILE A 113 -8.83 7.85 -16.14
C ILE A 113 -10.24 8.42 -15.96
N VAL A 114 -10.38 9.75 -16.04
CA VAL A 114 -11.68 10.42 -15.94
C VAL A 114 -12.61 9.96 -17.07
N SER A 115 -12.13 9.92 -18.32
CA SER A 115 -12.91 9.47 -19.47
C SER A 115 -13.28 7.99 -19.40
N ALA A 116 -12.38 7.12 -18.95
CA ALA A 116 -12.66 5.70 -18.77
C ALA A 116 -13.75 5.47 -17.70
N LEU A 117 -13.64 6.14 -16.55
CA LEU A 117 -14.66 6.08 -15.50
C LEU A 117 -16.01 6.62 -15.99
N GLN A 118 -16.00 7.71 -16.78
CA GLN A 118 -17.23 8.27 -17.36
C GLN A 118 -17.91 7.28 -18.33
N ARG A 119 -17.15 6.57 -19.18
CA ARG A 119 -17.70 5.52 -20.06
C ARG A 119 -18.32 4.37 -19.27
N PHE A 120 -17.75 4.05 -18.12
CA PHE A 120 -18.30 3.07 -17.19
C PHE A 120 -19.56 3.57 -16.44
N GLY A 121 -19.85 4.88 -16.50
CA GLY A 121 -20.99 5.50 -15.81
C GLY A 121 -20.66 6.05 -14.43
N LEU A 122 -19.37 6.21 -14.09
CA LEU A 122 -18.91 6.86 -12.87
C LEU A 122 -18.42 8.29 -13.17
N GLU A 123 -18.81 9.22 -12.31
CA GLU A 123 -18.34 10.60 -12.33
C GLU A 123 -17.08 10.72 -11.48
N CYS A 124 -16.01 11.28 -12.06
CA CYS A 124 -14.76 11.55 -11.36
C CYS A 124 -14.54 13.07 -11.30
N ALA A 125 -14.42 13.62 -10.10
CA ALA A 125 -14.25 15.06 -9.87
C ALA A 125 -13.14 15.33 -8.83
N PRO A 126 -12.38 16.43 -8.95
CA PRO A 126 -11.40 16.80 -7.93
C PRO A 126 -12.08 17.07 -6.58
N ALA A 127 -11.54 16.49 -5.51
CA ALA A 127 -12.03 16.69 -4.16
C ALA A 127 -11.41 17.98 -3.57
N THR A 128 -12.12 19.10 -3.66
CA THR A 128 -11.69 20.39 -3.09
C THR A 128 -11.82 20.44 -1.57
N SER A 129 -12.80 19.73 -1.01
CA SER A 129 -12.98 19.52 0.41
C SER A 129 -13.75 18.22 0.63
N VAL A 130 -13.21 17.28 1.42
CA VAL A 130 -13.91 16.03 1.77
C VAL A 130 -14.86 16.32 2.93
N SER A 131 -15.92 17.08 2.66
CA SER A 131 -16.81 17.61 3.69
C SER A 131 -17.67 16.53 4.39
N ASP A 132 -17.83 15.35 3.76
CA ASP A 132 -18.44 14.18 4.41
C ASP A 132 -18.00 12.87 3.72
N PRO A 133 -16.89 12.24 4.15
CA PRO A 133 -16.46 10.96 3.61
C PRO A 133 -17.58 9.91 3.67
N ALA A 134 -18.48 9.97 4.65
CA ALA A 134 -19.54 8.98 4.81
C ALA A 134 -20.67 9.08 3.77
N ARG A 135 -20.69 10.10 2.91
CA ARG A 135 -21.60 10.15 1.75
C ARG A 135 -20.98 9.56 0.50
N GLU A 136 -19.67 9.52 0.45
CA GLU A 136 -18.93 9.04 -0.70
C GLU A 136 -18.71 7.53 -0.62
N ARG A 137 -18.55 6.89 -1.78
CA ARG A 137 -18.28 5.46 -1.87
C ARG A 137 -16.85 5.16 -2.31
N GLY A 138 -16.14 6.10 -2.93
CA GLY A 138 -14.77 5.88 -3.33
C GLY A 138 -14.01 7.15 -3.73
N PHE A 139 -12.69 7.07 -3.59
CA PHE A 139 -11.76 8.10 -3.96
C PHE A 139 -10.58 7.50 -4.74
N ILE A 140 -9.99 8.29 -5.63
CA ILE A 140 -8.74 7.98 -6.29
C ILE A 140 -7.72 9.03 -5.86
N PHE A 141 -6.51 8.57 -5.56
CA PHE A 141 -5.37 9.40 -5.19
C PHE A 141 -4.30 9.30 -6.27
N ASN A 142 -3.66 10.44 -6.55
CA ASN A 142 -2.50 10.52 -7.43
C ASN A 142 -1.37 11.29 -6.76
N ARG A 143 -0.17 10.71 -6.72
CA ARG A 143 1.07 11.45 -6.43
C ARG A 143 2.20 10.93 -7.30
N ARG A 144 2.87 11.83 -8.00
CA ARG A 144 4.08 11.54 -8.80
C ARG A 144 3.87 10.29 -9.66
N GLU A 145 2.77 10.28 -10.41
CA GLU A 145 2.44 9.22 -11.38
C GLU A 145 2.01 7.88 -10.76
N HIS A 146 1.84 7.81 -9.42
CA HIS A 146 1.24 6.64 -8.75
C HIS A 146 -0.23 6.85 -8.44
N TRP A 147 -1.06 5.94 -8.94
CA TRP A 147 -2.50 5.91 -8.74
C TRP A 147 -2.90 4.83 -7.74
N PHE A 148 -3.77 5.17 -6.79
CA PHE A 148 -4.42 4.16 -5.95
C PHE A 148 -5.85 4.55 -5.59
N ALA A 149 -6.64 3.54 -5.22
CA ALA A 149 -8.04 3.71 -4.85
C ALA A 149 -8.25 3.52 -3.35
N LEU A 150 -9.14 4.34 -2.81
CA LEU A 150 -9.71 4.21 -1.48
C LEU A 150 -11.20 3.90 -1.66
N ARG A 151 -11.64 2.74 -1.20
CA ARG A 151 -13.00 2.24 -1.44
C ARG A 151 -13.73 2.00 -0.13
N ARG A 152 -14.99 2.44 -0.07
CA ARG A 152 -15.92 2.06 1.00
C ARG A 152 -16.68 0.81 0.60
N ILE A 153 -16.67 -0.20 1.48
CA ILE A 153 -17.43 -1.44 1.33
C ILE A 153 -18.29 -1.58 2.59
N GLY A 154 -19.61 -1.47 2.44
CA GLY A 154 -20.53 -1.41 3.58
C GLY A 154 -20.28 -0.20 4.48
N SER A 155 -19.99 -0.43 5.76
CA SER A 155 -19.67 0.63 6.73
C SER A 155 -18.19 1.00 6.77
N GLU A 156 -17.31 0.23 6.14
CA GLU A 156 -15.86 0.28 6.38
C GLU A 156 -15.09 0.78 5.16
N TRP A 157 -13.91 1.35 5.41
CA TRP A 157 -13.03 1.88 4.37
C TRP A 157 -11.78 1.02 4.21
N PHE A 158 -11.37 0.85 2.97
CA PHE A 158 -10.20 0.05 2.59
C PHE A 158 -9.31 0.82 1.63
N ASP A 159 -8.05 1.01 2.02
CA ASP A 159 -6.98 1.45 1.14
C ASP A 159 -6.55 0.25 0.28
N LEU A 160 -6.80 0.37 -1.02
CA LEU A 160 -6.57 -0.65 -2.04
C LEU A 160 -5.39 -0.26 -2.93
N ASN A 161 -4.37 0.37 -2.35
CA ASN A 161 -3.11 0.60 -3.04
C ASN A 161 -2.54 -0.73 -3.52
N SER A 162 -2.41 -0.84 -4.85
CA SER A 162 -1.97 -2.01 -5.58
C SER A 162 -0.52 -2.40 -5.26
N MET A 163 0.26 -1.52 -4.64
CA MET A 163 1.59 -1.84 -4.09
C MET A 163 1.53 -2.66 -2.79
N PHE A 164 0.38 -2.71 -2.11
CA PHE A 164 0.26 -3.45 -0.86
C PHE A 164 0.03 -4.93 -1.07
N ALA A 165 0.56 -5.73 -0.14
CA ALA A 165 0.36 -7.17 -0.10
C ALA A 165 -1.13 -7.54 0.05
N ALA A 166 -1.87 -6.67 0.74
CA ALA A 166 -3.24 -6.84 1.19
C ALA A 166 -3.93 -5.46 1.28
N PRO A 167 -5.27 -5.39 1.15
CA PRO A 167 -6.05 -4.22 1.54
C PRO A 167 -5.75 -3.80 2.97
N LYS A 168 -5.71 -2.48 3.22
CA LYS A 168 -5.59 -1.93 4.59
C LYS A 168 -6.92 -1.35 5.02
N HIS A 169 -7.43 -1.84 6.14
CA HIS A 169 -8.62 -1.27 6.77
C HIS A 169 -8.31 0.12 7.34
N MET A 170 -9.23 1.06 7.15
CA MET A 170 -9.16 2.41 7.69
C MET A 170 -10.44 2.74 8.45
N SER A 171 -10.28 3.24 9.68
CA SER A 171 -11.42 3.73 10.47
C SER A 171 -11.81 5.14 10.05
N TYR A 172 -13.05 5.55 10.34
CA TYR A 172 -13.50 6.93 10.08
C TYR A 172 -12.64 8.00 10.76
N ALA A 173 -12.09 7.70 11.94
CA ALA A 173 -11.21 8.62 12.65
C ALA A 173 -9.88 8.81 11.91
N ASP A 174 -9.37 7.74 11.29
CA ASP A 174 -8.11 7.77 10.53
C ASP A 174 -8.27 8.42 9.16
N LEU A 175 -9.48 8.39 8.57
CA LEU A 175 -9.73 8.97 7.24
C LEU A 175 -9.40 10.46 7.18
N ALA A 176 -9.89 11.27 8.13
CA ALA A 176 -9.66 12.70 8.12
C ALA A 176 -8.15 13.01 8.14
N LEU A 177 -7.42 12.35 9.04
CA LEU A 177 -5.96 12.45 9.10
C LEU A 177 -5.28 11.96 7.82
N PHE A 178 -5.80 10.89 7.21
CA PHE A 178 -5.30 10.36 5.95
C PHE A 178 -5.42 11.39 4.83
N PHE A 179 -6.60 11.99 4.65
CA PHE A 179 -6.80 13.04 3.64
C PHE A 179 -5.89 14.24 3.86
N ASP A 180 -5.81 14.75 5.09
CA ASP A 180 -4.95 15.90 5.42
C ASP A 180 -3.47 15.59 5.15
N THR A 181 -3.00 14.43 5.60
CA THR A 181 -1.63 13.98 5.39
C THR A 181 -1.29 13.88 3.90
N HIS A 182 -2.20 13.30 3.11
CA HIS A 182 -1.98 13.15 1.66
C HIS A 182 -2.09 14.50 0.93
N ALA A 183 -3.03 15.36 1.30
CA ALA A 183 -3.12 16.72 0.75
C ALA A 183 -1.82 17.51 1.01
N HIS A 184 -1.27 17.45 2.23
CA HIS A 184 0.01 18.09 2.57
C HIS A 184 1.21 17.50 1.83
N GLN A 185 1.17 16.20 1.50
CA GLN A 185 2.18 15.54 0.69
C GLN A 185 2.06 15.83 -0.81
N GLY A 186 1.08 16.66 -1.21
CA GLY A 186 0.86 17.06 -2.60
C GLY A 186 0.11 16.02 -3.45
N TYR A 187 -0.70 15.17 -2.82
CA TYR A 187 -1.60 14.29 -3.57
C TYR A 187 -2.72 15.07 -4.24
N SER A 188 -3.02 14.73 -5.49
CA SER A 188 -4.29 15.09 -6.13
C SER A 188 -5.33 14.04 -5.77
N ILE A 189 -6.45 14.49 -5.19
CA ILE A 189 -7.50 13.61 -4.67
C ILE A 189 -8.74 13.81 -5.52
N PHE A 190 -9.30 12.72 -5.99
CA PHE A 190 -10.50 12.70 -6.82
C PHE A 190 -11.59 11.90 -6.11
N VAL A 191 -12.79 12.47 -6.03
CA VAL A 191 -13.97 11.75 -5.57
C VAL A 191 -14.62 11.08 -6.78
N VAL A 192 -14.99 9.81 -6.62
CA VAL A 192 -15.67 9.05 -7.66
C VAL A 192 -17.08 8.71 -7.19
N ARG A 193 -18.08 9.08 -7.98
CA ARG A 193 -19.50 8.94 -7.66
C ARG A 193 -20.22 8.20 -8.77
N GLY A 194 -21.28 7.48 -8.42
CA GLY A 194 -22.14 6.78 -9.38
C GLY A 194 -22.54 5.39 -8.94
N PRO A 195 -23.14 4.60 -9.86
CA PRO A 195 -23.65 3.27 -9.59
C PRO A 195 -22.50 2.25 -9.57
N TYR A 196 -21.89 2.08 -8.40
CA TYR A 196 -20.90 1.02 -8.24
C TYR A 196 -21.53 -0.37 -8.32
N PRO A 197 -20.80 -1.36 -8.86
CA PRO A 197 -21.20 -2.76 -8.79
C PRO A 197 -21.51 -3.19 -7.36
N ALA A 198 -22.54 -4.03 -7.20
CA ALA A 198 -22.86 -4.62 -5.91
C ALA A 198 -21.77 -5.61 -5.51
N THR A 199 -21.16 -5.41 -4.35
CA THR A 199 -20.22 -6.36 -3.77
C THR A 199 -20.92 -7.25 -2.74
N PRO A 200 -20.71 -8.58 -2.72
CA PRO A 200 -21.36 -9.47 -1.75
C PRO A 200 -21.17 -9.04 -0.29
N LEU A 201 -20.01 -8.45 0.03
CA LEU A 201 -19.68 -7.94 1.37
C LEU A 201 -20.58 -6.79 1.85
N GLU A 202 -21.19 -6.01 0.94
CA GLU A 202 -22.15 -4.96 1.32
C GLU A 202 -23.44 -5.54 1.91
N THR A 203 -23.78 -6.79 1.54
CA THR A 203 -25.00 -7.47 2.02
C THR A 203 -24.77 -8.38 3.22
N GLN A 204 -23.50 -8.70 3.53
CA GLN A 204 -23.13 -9.69 4.55
C GLN A 204 -22.24 -9.06 5.64
N PRO A 205 -22.82 -8.51 6.72
CA PRO A 205 -22.06 -7.82 7.77
C PRO A 205 -21.09 -8.72 8.52
N ALA A 206 -21.41 -10.02 8.65
CA ALA A 206 -20.51 -11.00 9.27
C ALA A 206 -19.23 -11.22 8.45
N ALA A 207 -19.36 -11.32 7.12
CA ALA A 207 -18.23 -11.46 6.21
C ALA A 207 -17.39 -10.17 6.17
N LEU A 208 -18.04 -9.00 6.17
CA LEU A 208 -17.35 -7.71 6.25
C LEU A 208 -16.51 -7.60 7.52
N ARG A 209 -17.04 -8.00 8.69
CA ARG A 209 -16.28 -8.00 9.95
C ARG A 209 -15.08 -8.93 9.88
N ALA A 210 -15.24 -10.13 9.32
CA ALA A 210 -14.13 -11.07 9.15
C ALA A 210 -13.02 -10.50 8.24
N ALA A 211 -13.39 -9.81 7.15
CA ALA A 211 -12.45 -9.15 6.26
C ALA A 211 -11.67 -8.02 6.97
N VAL A 212 -12.36 -7.22 7.80
CA VAL A 212 -11.72 -6.16 8.63
C VAL A 212 -10.73 -6.75 9.62
N ASP A 213 -11.13 -7.80 10.36
CA ASP A 213 -10.28 -8.44 11.35
C ASP A 213 -9.01 -9.01 10.70
N PHE A 214 -9.15 -9.59 9.51
CA PHE A 214 -8.01 -10.06 8.72
C PHE A 214 -7.09 -8.93 8.28
N CYS A 215 -7.63 -7.82 7.76
CA CYS A 215 -6.84 -6.66 7.34
C CYS A 215 -6.05 -6.07 8.53
N LYS A 216 -6.64 -6.03 9.72
CA LYS A 216 -5.97 -5.58 10.96
C LYS A 216 -4.85 -6.54 11.37
N LEU A 217 -5.08 -7.84 11.25
CA LEU A 217 -4.07 -8.85 11.55
C LEU A 217 -2.87 -8.77 10.59
N ALA A 218 -3.13 -8.59 9.29
CA ALA A 218 -2.11 -8.43 8.26
C ALA A 218 -1.28 -7.15 8.47
N ALA A 219 -1.92 -6.05 8.90
CA ALA A 219 -1.21 -4.82 9.25
C ALA A 219 -0.32 -4.97 10.50
N GLY A 220 -0.70 -5.82 11.46
CA GLY A 220 0.09 -6.14 12.66
C GLY A 220 1.25 -7.09 12.39
N ALA A 221 1.09 -8.03 11.45
CA ALA A 221 2.13 -8.98 11.06
C ALA A 221 3.30 -8.33 10.31
N SER A 222 3.07 -7.18 9.67
CA SER A 222 4.09 -6.46 8.90
C SER A 222 5.08 -5.65 9.76
N ARG A 223 5.10 -5.84 11.09
CA ARG A 223 6.00 -5.14 12.04
C ARG A 223 7.18 -5.98 12.54
N ASP A 224 7.38 -7.19 12.03
CA ASP A 224 8.53 -8.04 12.41
C ASP A 224 9.39 -8.41 11.17
N ASP A 225 10.14 -7.43 10.67
CA ASP A 225 11.35 -7.70 9.90
C ASP A 225 12.55 -7.31 10.76
N GLY A 226 12.96 -8.27 11.59
CA GLY A 226 14.00 -8.08 12.59
C GLY A 226 14.32 -9.34 13.37
N SER A 227 14.74 -10.40 12.67
CA SER A 227 15.59 -11.48 13.22
C SER A 227 15.47 -11.75 14.73
N SER A 228 14.52 -12.57 15.18
CA SER A 228 14.77 -13.58 16.22
C SER A 228 13.59 -14.53 16.36
N LYS A 229 13.85 -15.84 16.23
CA LYS A 229 12.86 -16.90 16.50
C LYS A 229 12.31 -16.75 17.94
N PRO A 230 10.99 -16.84 18.17
CA PRO A 230 10.47 -16.88 19.52
C PRO A 230 10.76 -18.26 20.15
N ARG A 231 11.50 -18.27 21.26
CA ARG A 231 11.56 -19.43 22.16
C ARG A 231 10.28 -19.44 23.02
N PRO A 232 9.69 -20.60 23.32
CA PRO A 232 8.56 -20.68 24.23
C PRO A 232 9.04 -20.52 25.69
N ASP A 233 8.15 -19.99 26.51
CA ASP A 233 8.24 -19.79 27.97
C ASP A 233 9.15 -18.69 28.51
N ALA A 234 8.56 -17.51 28.72
CA ALA A 234 8.63 -16.81 30.00
C ALA A 234 7.41 -15.89 30.15
N SER A 235 6.69 -16.03 31.27
CA SER A 235 5.61 -15.14 31.69
C SER A 235 6.05 -13.68 31.64
N PHE A 236 5.34 -12.86 30.86
CA PHE A 236 5.52 -11.41 30.86
C PHE A 236 5.02 -10.84 32.19
N ALA A 237 5.91 -10.69 33.16
CA ALA A 237 5.66 -9.88 34.33
C ALA A 237 5.78 -8.41 33.91
N ALA A 238 4.64 -7.72 33.85
CA ALA A 238 4.61 -6.27 33.66
C ALA A 238 5.50 -5.61 34.71
N PHE A 239 6.49 -4.84 34.26
CA PHE A 239 7.38 -4.05 35.09
C PHE A 239 6.55 -3.07 35.94
N SER A 240 6.30 -3.42 37.20
CA SER A 240 5.70 -2.55 38.20
C SER A 240 6.81 -1.70 38.83
N GLY A 241 7.43 -0.83 38.03
CA GLY A 241 8.38 0.17 38.50
C GLY A 241 7.68 1.52 38.62
N THR A 242 7.70 2.11 39.82
CA THR A 242 7.27 3.49 40.05
C THR A 242 8.12 4.44 39.21
N GLY A 243 7.56 4.96 38.12
CA GLY A 243 8.23 5.90 37.24
C GLY A 243 8.55 7.22 37.94
N GLN A 244 9.84 7.55 38.07
CA GLN A 244 10.28 8.87 38.49
C GLN A 244 10.31 9.83 37.30
N ARG A 245 9.60 10.96 37.46
CA ARG A 245 9.62 12.10 36.54
C ARG A 245 11.00 12.76 36.55
N LEU A 246 11.49 13.13 35.36
CA LEU A 246 12.67 13.97 35.17
C LEU A 246 12.43 15.39 35.70
N GLN A 247 12.92 15.66 36.92
CA GLN A 247 13.15 17.02 37.43
C GLN A 247 14.50 17.06 38.16
N GLY A 248 15.50 17.69 37.52
CA GLY A 248 16.69 18.28 38.16
C GLY A 248 17.64 17.32 38.90
N PRO A 249 18.92 17.70 39.12
CA PRO A 249 19.94 16.76 39.55
C PRO A 249 19.88 16.58 41.06
N ALA A 250 19.11 15.61 41.53
CA ALA A 250 19.35 14.98 42.82
C ALA A 250 20.26 13.78 42.56
N VAL A 251 21.55 13.94 42.84
CA VAL A 251 22.52 12.84 42.81
C VAL A 251 22.17 11.89 43.95
N ASP A 252 21.88 10.64 43.60
CA ASP A 252 21.58 9.56 44.54
C ASP A 252 22.79 9.38 45.49
N PRO A 253 22.61 9.44 46.83
CA PRO A 253 23.72 9.36 47.79
C PRO A 253 24.52 8.05 47.70
N ASP A 254 23.91 6.97 47.22
CA ASP A 254 24.60 5.69 46.98
C ASP A 254 25.55 5.76 45.76
N LEU A 255 25.21 6.56 44.75
CA LEU A 255 26.06 6.75 43.57
C LEU A 255 27.26 7.66 43.88
N ALA A 256 27.08 8.62 44.80
CA ALA A 256 28.18 9.46 45.29
C ALA A 256 29.19 8.67 46.13
N ALA A 257 28.73 7.68 46.90
CA ALA A 257 29.61 6.78 47.64
C ALA A 257 30.37 5.82 46.71
N ALA A 258 29.70 5.29 45.67
CA ALA A 258 30.33 4.42 44.68
C ALA A 258 31.40 5.16 43.84
N ALA A 259 31.17 6.44 43.50
CA ALA A 259 32.15 7.26 42.78
C ALA A 259 33.41 7.58 43.60
N GLN A 260 33.36 7.50 44.92
CA GLN A 260 34.54 7.68 45.79
C GLN A 260 35.38 6.41 45.94
N ALA A 261 34.82 5.25 45.61
CA ALA A 261 35.48 3.96 45.72
C ALA A 261 36.30 3.57 44.48
N ASP A 262 35.98 4.14 43.30
CA ASP A 262 36.62 3.80 42.03
C ASP A 262 37.17 5.07 41.32
N PRO A 263 38.51 5.20 41.18
CA PRO A 263 39.13 6.37 40.55
C PRO A 263 38.81 6.51 39.06
N ASP A 264 38.52 5.41 38.36
CA ASP A 264 38.20 5.45 36.93
C ASP A 264 36.77 5.97 36.71
N LEU A 265 35.85 5.63 37.62
CA LEU A 265 34.49 6.15 37.60
C LEU A 265 34.44 7.65 37.96
N ALA A 266 35.25 8.08 38.92
CA ALA A 266 35.40 9.49 39.27
C ALA A 266 35.92 10.32 38.08
N ALA A 267 36.88 9.78 37.31
CA ALA A 267 37.40 10.43 36.10
C ALA A 267 36.32 10.57 35.02
N ALA A 268 35.50 9.54 34.79
CA ALA A 268 34.43 9.57 33.79
C ALA A 268 33.32 10.60 34.12
N ILE A 269 32.97 10.75 35.40
CA ILE A 269 31.99 11.75 35.86
C ILE A 269 32.55 13.17 35.71
N ALA A 270 33.82 13.39 36.06
CA ALA A 270 34.48 14.69 35.89
C ALA A 270 34.55 15.10 34.41
N MET A 271 34.85 14.15 33.52
CA MET A 271 34.85 14.41 32.07
C MET A 271 33.45 14.81 31.57
N SER A 272 32.39 14.12 32.01
CA SER A 272 31.00 14.44 31.61
C SER A 272 30.52 15.81 32.11
N LEU A 273 30.94 16.22 33.32
CA LEU A 273 30.59 17.54 33.87
C LEU A 273 31.34 18.69 33.17
N SER A 274 32.56 18.45 32.70
CA SER A 274 33.32 19.45 31.95
C SER A 274 32.71 19.76 30.58
N ASP A 275 32.14 18.75 29.90
CA ASP A 275 31.51 18.90 28.58
C ASP A 275 30.16 19.63 28.64
N ALA A 276 29.45 19.55 29.78
CA ALA A 276 28.23 20.30 30.02
C ALA A 276 28.46 21.81 30.26
N SER A 277 29.70 22.23 30.54
CA SER A 277 30.08 23.62 30.86
C SER A 277 30.71 24.38 29.69
N ALA A 278 30.94 23.71 28.55
CA ALA A 278 31.46 24.36 27.35
C ALA A 278 30.36 25.25 26.72
N PRO A 279 30.69 26.49 26.27
CA PRO A 279 29.72 27.32 25.57
C PRO A 279 29.27 26.58 24.31
N ARG A 280 27.94 26.38 24.18
CA ARG A 280 27.33 25.73 23.01
C ARG A 280 27.75 26.47 21.75
N ARG A 281 28.51 25.81 20.87
CA ARG A 281 28.86 26.35 19.56
C ARG A 281 27.67 26.17 18.63
N ASP A 282 27.34 27.22 17.90
CA ASP A 282 26.23 27.18 16.96
C ASP A 282 26.53 26.19 15.82
N ALA A 283 25.55 25.37 15.46
CA ALA A 283 25.67 24.32 14.43
C ALA A 283 26.16 24.82 13.06
N LYS A 284 26.15 26.14 12.83
CA LYS A 284 26.66 26.79 11.62
C LYS A 284 28.19 26.86 11.60
N ASP A 285 28.83 27.04 12.74
CA ASP A 285 30.30 27.11 12.85
C ASP A 285 30.94 25.72 12.63
N ASP A 286 30.29 24.66 13.11
CA ASP A 286 30.74 23.28 12.89
C ASP A 286 30.62 22.88 11.41
N ALA A 287 29.57 23.33 10.71
CA ALA A 287 29.38 23.06 9.29
C ALA A 287 30.45 23.74 8.41
N ASP A 288 30.84 24.97 8.75
CA ASP A 288 31.86 25.72 8.03
C ASP A 288 33.27 25.18 8.30
N GLU A 289 33.55 24.67 9.50
CA GLU A 289 34.82 23.98 9.80
C GLU A 289 34.93 22.64 9.06
N ILE A 290 33.84 21.86 9.02
CA ILE A 290 33.78 20.61 8.24
C ILE A 290 33.96 20.90 6.75
N ARG A 291 33.37 22.00 6.24
CA ARG A 291 33.54 22.42 4.84
C ARG A 291 34.98 22.83 4.52
N ARG A 292 35.65 23.56 5.43
CA ARG A 292 37.08 23.93 5.28
C ARG A 292 37.99 22.70 5.30
N LYS A 293 37.76 21.76 6.22
CA LYS A 293 38.54 20.51 6.30
C LYS A 293 38.36 19.62 5.07
N ARG A 294 37.17 19.63 4.44
CA ARG A 294 36.93 18.91 3.18
C ARG A 294 37.63 19.57 1.99
N LEU A 295 37.65 20.90 1.91
CA LEU A 295 38.35 21.64 0.85
C LEU A 295 39.87 21.49 0.93
N ALA A 296 40.46 21.45 2.13
CA ALA A 296 41.89 21.24 2.33
C ALA A 296 42.37 19.81 2.00
N ARG A 297 41.45 18.87 1.78
CA ARG A 297 41.76 17.47 1.45
C ARG A 297 41.74 17.17 -0.05
N PHE A 298 41.26 18.12 -0.86
CA PHE A 298 41.17 18.04 -2.32
C PHE A 298 41.93 19.18 -3.03
N GLY A 299 42.84 19.84 -2.30
CA GLY A 299 43.84 20.77 -2.85
C GLY A 299 45.24 20.19 -2.68
#